data_AF-A0A832DUH4-F1
#
_entry.id   AF-A0A832DUH4-F1
#
_cell.length_a   1.000
_cell.length_b   1.000
_cell.length_c   1.000
_cell.angle_alpha   90.00
_cell.angle_beta   90.00
_cell.angle_gamma   90.00
#
_symmetry.space_group_name_H-M   'P 1'
#
loop_
_entity.id
_entity.type
_entity.pdbx_description
1 polymer ?
#
loop_
_entity_poly.entity_id
_entity_poly.type
_entity_poly.pdbx_seq_one_letter_code
_entity_poly.pdbx_strand_id
1 'polypeptide(L)'
;MTSALTFRLAAIGFAVLALLVAALQTRHHAPPPAPVATTPVTNTADPARAELERCQGLGETGAREPACLRAWADQRRRFLGLSKTAER
;
A
#
# COMPACT_ATOMS: atom_id res chain seq x y z
N MET A 1 7.40 8.59 -41.80
CA MET A 1 7.04 9.46 -40.66
C MET A 1 8.28 10.26 -40.28
N THR A 2 8.24 11.59 -40.35
CA THR A 2 9.40 12.46 -40.17
C THR A 2 9.96 12.35 -38.75
N SER A 3 11.27 12.15 -38.61
CA SER A 3 11.96 11.94 -37.32
C SER A 3 11.68 13.06 -36.29
N ALA A 4 11.49 14.29 -36.78
CA ALA A 4 11.11 15.44 -35.94
C ALA A 4 9.74 15.26 -35.24
N LEU A 5 8.79 14.55 -35.86
CA LEU A 5 7.48 14.29 -35.28
C LEU A 5 7.59 13.31 -34.09
N THR A 6 8.44 12.29 -34.23
CA THR A 6 8.67 11.28 -33.17
C THR A 6 9.31 11.89 -31.92
N PHE A 7 10.27 12.80 -32.12
CA PHE A 7 10.93 13.49 -31.01
C PHE A 7 9.95 14.39 -30.22
N ARG A 8 9.05 15.10 -30.92
CA ARG A 8 8.02 15.93 -30.27
C ARG A 8 7.04 15.09 -29.47
N LEU A 9 6.57 13.97 -30.02
CA LEU A 9 5.67 13.05 -29.32
C LEU A 9 6.32 12.46 -28.06
N ALA A 10 7.59 12.05 -28.14
CA ALA A 10 8.34 11.55 -27.00
C ALA A 10 8.51 12.64 -25.91
N ALA A 11 8.87 13.87 -26.30
CA ALA A 11 9.02 14.99 -25.36
C ALA A 11 7.69 15.34 -24.66
N ILE A 12 6.58 15.37 -25.40
CA ILE A 12 5.24 15.62 -24.84
C ILE A 12 4.86 14.49 -23.87
N GLY A 13 5.05 13.23 -24.27
CA GLY A 13 4.75 12.08 -23.41
C GLY A 13 5.55 12.11 -22.10
N PHE A 14 6.84 12.43 -22.18
CA PHE A 14 7.69 12.56 -21.00
C PHE A 14 7.26 13.72 -20.10
N ALA A 15 6.91 14.88 -20.67
CA ALA A 15 6.41 16.03 -19.90
C ALA A 15 5.10 15.69 -19.17
N VAL A 16 4.17 15.02 -19.85
CA VAL A 16 2.90 14.56 -19.22
C VAL A 16 3.19 13.59 -18.08
N LEU A 17 4.08 12.61 -18.28
CA LEU A 17 4.45 11.65 -17.23
C LEU A 17 5.10 12.34 -16.03
N ALA A 18 6.03 13.27 -16.28
CA ALA A 18 6.70 14.04 -15.22
C ALA A 18 5.70 14.87 -14.39
N LEU A 19 4.72 15.50 -15.04
CA LEU A 19 3.66 16.24 -14.36
C LEU A 19 2.75 15.34 -13.51
N LEU A 20 2.40 14.15 -14.02
CA LEU A 20 1.63 13.17 -13.25
C LEU A 20 2.38 12.71 -12.00
N VAL A 21 3.68 12.40 -12.12
CA VAL A 21 4.53 12.02 -10.98
C VAL A 21 4.65 13.16 -9.97
N ALA A 22 4.89 14.39 -10.43
CA ALA A 22 4.97 15.56 -9.56
C ALA A 22 3.64 15.83 -8.83
N ALA A 23 2.50 15.61 -9.48
CA ALA A 23 1.19 15.72 -8.86
C ALA A 23 0.99 14.67 -7.76
N LEU A 24 1.45 13.43 -7.96
CA LEU A 24 1.39 12.39 -6.91
C LEU A 24 2.34 12.69 -5.74
N GLN A 25 3.55 13.17 -6.02
CA GLN A 25 4.51 13.61 -5.00
C GLN A 25 3.95 14.75 -4.15
N THR A 26 3.30 15.73 -4.77
CA THR A 26 2.66 16.83 -4.03
C THR A 26 1.40 16.37 -3.29
N ARG A 27 0.66 15.36 -3.76
CA ARG A 27 -0.43 14.71 -3.00
C ARG A 27 0.08 13.97 -1.76
N HIS A 28 1.32 13.49 -1.77
CA HIS A 28 1.97 12.95 -0.57
C HIS A 28 2.39 14.04 0.44
N HIS A 29 2.53 15.30 0.01
CA HIS A 29 2.82 16.46 0.86
C HIS A 29 1.59 17.32 1.20
N ALA A 30 0.49 17.16 0.48
CA ALA A 30 -0.81 17.61 0.97
C ALA A 30 -1.04 16.86 2.28
N PRO A 31 -1.41 17.54 3.39
CA PRO A 31 -1.82 16.83 4.59
C PRO A 31 -2.85 15.78 4.13
N PRO A 32 -2.68 14.50 4.50
CA PRO A 32 -3.58 13.45 4.06
C PRO A 32 -5.00 13.96 4.27
N PRO A 33 -5.94 13.80 3.31
CA PRO A 33 -7.34 14.11 3.57
C PRO A 33 -7.64 13.45 4.90
N ALA A 34 -8.08 14.27 5.88
CA ALA A 34 -8.21 13.87 7.29
C ALA A 34 -8.69 12.42 7.30
N PRO A 35 -7.95 11.49 7.94
CA PRO A 35 -8.22 10.06 7.80
C PRO A 35 -9.71 9.92 7.96
N VAL A 36 -10.41 9.50 6.89
CA VAL A 36 -11.81 9.13 7.01
C VAL A 36 -11.77 8.17 8.18
N ALA A 37 -12.41 8.55 9.27
CA ALA A 37 -12.49 7.70 10.43
C ALA A 37 -13.31 6.50 9.97
N THR A 38 -12.65 5.54 9.30
CA THR A 38 -12.91 4.14 9.53
C THR A 38 -12.78 4.06 11.03
N THR A 39 -13.93 4.10 11.69
CA THR A 39 -14.07 3.73 13.08
C THR A 39 -13.09 2.59 13.28
N PRO A 40 -12.05 2.75 14.13
CA PRO A 40 -11.29 1.57 14.50
C PRO A 40 -12.36 0.68 15.07
N VAL A 41 -12.68 -0.41 14.36
CA VAL A 41 -13.30 -1.54 15.01
C VAL A 41 -12.26 -1.87 16.05
N THR A 42 -12.51 -1.42 17.27
CA THR A 42 -11.79 -1.76 18.49
C THR A 42 -12.07 -3.24 18.73
N ASN A 43 -11.59 -4.07 17.81
CA ASN A 43 -11.33 -5.46 18.07
C ASN A 43 -10.05 -5.44 18.90
N THR A 44 -10.26 -5.28 20.21
CA THR A 44 -9.46 -5.85 21.29
C THR A 44 -8.05 -6.20 20.86
N ALA A 45 -7.11 -5.25 21.00
CA ALA A 45 -5.67 -5.49 21.05
C ALA A 45 -5.21 -6.76 20.31
N ASP A 46 -5.48 -6.86 19.00
CA ASP A 46 -5.21 -8.10 18.27
C ASP A 46 -3.69 -8.24 18.16
N PRO A 47 -3.05 -9.22 18.83
CA PRO A 47 -1.60 -9.37 18.81
C PRO A 47 -1.06 -9.52 17.38
N ALA A 48 -1.89 -10.01 16.45
CA ALA A 48 -1.52 -10.12 15.05
C ALA A 48 -1.38 -8.75 14.34
N ARG A 49 -2.11 -7.72 14.77
CA ARG A 49 -1.93 -6.36 14.21
C ARG A 49 -0.65 -5.71 14.71
N ALA A 50 -0.35 -5.82 16.01
CA ALA A 50 0.89 -5.32 16.58
C ALA A 50 2.13 -5.96 15.91
N GLU A 51 2.04 -7.26 15.63
CA GLU A 51 3.07 -7.99 14.89
C GLU A 51 3.21 -7.49 13.44
N LEU A 52 2.08 -7.25 12.77
CA LEU A 52 2.08 -6.72 11.40
C LEU A 52 2.70 -5.32 11.32
N GLU A 53 2.41 -4.45 12.28
CA GLU A 53 3.00 -3.10 12.38
C GLU A 53 4.52 -3.18 12.59
N ARG A 54 4.99 -4.08 13.46
CA ARG A 54 6.43 -4.33 13.63
C ARG A 54 7.08 -4.79 12.32
N CYS A 55 6.41 -5.71 11.61
CA CYS A 55 6.88 -6.23 10.34
C CYS A 55 6.92 -5.17 9.22
N GLN A 56 5.99 -4.21 9.23
CA GLN A 56 6.02 -3.08 8.29
C GLN A 56 7.23 -2.18 8.53
N GLY A 57 7.60 -1.95 9.79
CA GLY A 57 8.81 -1.19 10.15
C GLY A 57 10.12 -1.82 9.65
N LEU A 58 10.15 -3.13 9.40
CA LEU A 58 11.31 -3.84 8.87
C LEU A 58 11.48 -3.72 7.34
N GLY A 59 10.43 -3.31 6.62
CA GLY A 59 10.45 -3.17 5.16
C GLY A 59 10.81 -4.47 4.44
N GLU A 60 11.73 -4.39 3.47
CA GLU A 60 12.24 -5.55 2.70
C GLU A 60 12.76 -6.70 3.56
N THR A 61 13.27 -6.40 4.75
CA THR A 61 13.74 -7.42 5.70
C THR A 61 12.57 -8.22 6.27
N GLY A 62 11.45 -7.56 6.56
CA GLY A 62 10.23 -8.21 7.05
C GLY A 62 9.60 -9.14 6.00
N ALA A 63 9.79 -8.87 4.71
CA ALA A 63 9.26 -9.71 3.63
C ALA A 63 9.88 -11.12 3.56
N ARG A 64 11.07 -11.30 4.13
CA ARG A 64 11.78 -12.59 4.18
C ARG A 64 11.70 -13.29 5.53
N GLU A 65 11.15 -12.62 6.55
CA GLU A 65 11.08 -13.19 7.89
C GLU A 65 9.88 -14.15 8.01
N PRO A 66 10.09 -15.40 8.46
CA PRO A 66 9.00 -16.37 8.58
C PRO A 66 7.96 -16.00 9.64
N ALA A 67 8.32 -15.18 10.64
CA ALA A 67 7.35 -14.66 11.63
C ALA A 67 6.39 -13.66 10.97
N CYS A 68 6.93 -12.69 10.22
CA CYS A 68 6.13 -11.71 9.48
C CYS A 68 5.22 -12.33 8.42
N LEU A 69 5.70 -13.35 7.70
CA LEU A 69 4.88 -14.05 6.70
C LEU A 69 3.68 -14.75 7.33
N ARG A 70 3.84 -15.32 8.54
CA ARG A 70 2.72 -15.94 9.28
C ARG A 70 1.70 -14.90 9.73
N ALA A 71 2.17 -13.79 10.32
CA ALA A 71 1.31 -12.70 10.74
C ALA A 71 0.49 -12.13 9.58
N TRP A 72 1.10 -12.00 8.40
CA TRP A 72 0.40 -11.56 7.19
C TRP A 72 -0.67 -12.56 6.73
N ALA A 73 -0.36 -13.85 6.71
CA ALA A 73 -1.31 -14.88 6.34
C ALA A 73 -2.51 -14.94 7.30
N ASP A 74 -2.28 -14.76 8.61
CA ASP A 74 -3.35 -14.68 9.62
C ASP A 74 -4.25 -13.47 9.43
N GLN A 75 -3.67 -12.28 9.21
CA GLN A 75 -4.44 -11.07 8.97
C GLN A 75 -5.28 -11.19 7.69
N ARG A 76 -4.71 -11.73 6.61
CA ARG A 76 -5.42 -11.97 5.35
C ARG A 76 -6.61 -12.91 5.53
N ARG A 77 -6.43 -14.03 6.25
CA ARG A 77 -7.53 -14.98 6.53
C ARG A 77 -8.70 -14.31 7.27
N ARG A 78 -8.39 -13.46 8.26
CA ARG A 78 -9.40 -12.71 9.01
C ARG A 78 -10.11 -11.67 8.17
N PHE A 79 -9.36 -10.92 7.35
CA PHE A 79 -9.94 -9.94 6.43
C PHE A 79 -10.91 -10.59 5.44
N LEU A 80 -10.56 -11.77 4.93
CA LEU A 80 -11.40 -12.55 4.04
C LEU A 80 -12.54 -13.30 4.76
N GLY A 81 -12.66 -13.18 6.09
CA GLY A 81 -13.66 -13.89 6.88
C GLY A 81 -13.45 -15.40 6.97
N LEU A 82 -12.34 -15.93 6.44
CA LEU A 82 -12.03 -17.37 6.40
C LEU A 82 -11.83 -17.96 7.80
N SER A 83 -11.46 -17.14 8.78
CA SER A 83 -11.34 -17.57 10.18
C SER A 83 -12.69 -17.93 10.81
N LYS A 84 -13.81 -17.39 10.30
CA LYS A 84 -15.15 -17.74 10.78
C LYS A 84 -15.73 -18.99 10.10
N THR A 85 -15.32 -19.28 8.86
CA THR A 85 -15.82 -20.43 8.09
C THR A 85 -15.32 -21.76 8.65
N ALA A 86 -14.13 -21.79 9.26
CA ALA A 86 -13.56 -22.99 9.88
C ALA A 86 -14.28 -23.45 11.16
N GLU A 87 -15.14 -22.60 11.74
CA GLU A 87 -15.90 -22.90 12.96
C GLU A 87 -17.36 -23.29 12.68
N ARG A 88 -17.76 -23.48 11.41
CA ARG A 88 -19.10 -23.95 11.03
C ARG A 88 -19.09 -25.41 10.60
#